data_AF-A0A7C7H9B8-F1
#
_entry.id   AF-A0A7C7H9B8-F1
#
_cell.length_a   1.000
_cell.length_b   1.000
_cell.length_c   1.000
_cell.angle_alpha   90.00
_cell.angle_beta   90.00
_cell.angle_gamma   90.00
#
_symmetry.space_group_name_H-M   'P 1'
#
loop_
_entity.id
_entity.type
_entity.pdbx_description
1 polymer ?
#
loop_
_entity_poly.entity_id
_entity_poly.type
_entity_poly.pdbx_seq_one_letter_code
_entity_poly.pdbx_strand_id
1 'polypeptide(L)' 'MLACTRWNWQAVVIATGIFGSGTGVVGQTVEFTDTTLENGLRVIIAEDHVAPVISIAVNYDVGSRNERRGLTGFA' A
#
# COMPACT_ATOMS: atom_id res chain seq x y z
N MET A 1 -54.96 43.57 -5.41
CA MET A 1 -53.58 43.30 -5.88
C MET A 1 -52.72 42.99 -4.67
N LEU A 2 -52.63 41.69 -4.31
CA LEU A 2 -51.70 41.18 -3.28
C LEU A 2 -50.26 41.41 -3.78
N ALA A 3 -49.41 42.14 -3.05
CA ALA A 3 -48.64 41.72 -1.88
C ALA A 3 -47.60 40.62 -2.15
N CYS A 4 -46.33 41.04 -2.08
CA CYS A 4 -45.24 40.39 -1.35
C CYS A 4 -44.74 39.00 -1.81
N THR A 5 -43.44 38.78 -1.55
CA THR A 5 -42.78 37.50 -1.26
C THR A 5 -41.98 36.84 -2.41
N ARG A 6 -40.68 37.17 -2.41
CA ARG A 6 -39.56 36.23 -2.17
C ARG A 6 -39.01 35.41 -3.35
N TRP A 7 -37.67 35.52 -3.47
CA TRP A 7 -36.71 34.50 -3.95
C TRP A 7 -36.89 33.91 -5.35
N ASN A 8 -35.84 34.05 -6.17
CA ASN A 8 -35.01 32.88 -6.49
C ASN A 8 -33.65 33.33 -7.07
N TRP A 9 -32.64 33.32 -6.21
CA TRP A 9 -31.24 33.66 -6.49
C TRP A 9 -30.42 32.46 -7.00
N GLN A 10 -31.02 31.50 -7.70
CA GLN A 10 -30.31 30.32 -8.18
C GLN A 10 -30.81 29.85 -9.53
N ALA A 11 -30.28 30.43 -10.60
CA ALA A 11 -30.19 29.73 -11.86
C ALA A 11 -29.02 30.31 -12.64
N VAL A 12 -28.16 29.43 -13.14
CA VAL A 12 -27.10 29.70 -14.11
C VAL A 12 -25.75 30.12 -13.51
N VAL A 13 -25.09 29.19 -12.81
CA VAL A 13 -23.63 29.06 -12.92
C VAL A 13 -23.37 27.95 -13.94
N ILE A 14 -22.86 28.35 -15.10
CA ILE A 14 -22.53 27.49 -16.25
C ILE A 14 -21.30 26.67 -15.91
N ALA A 15 -21.42 25.36 -16.12
CA ALA A 15 -20.36 24.38 -16.02
C ALA A 15 -19.39 24.49 -17.20
N THR A 16 -18.11 24.73 -16.94
CA THR A 16 -16.94 24.33 -17.75
C THR A 16 -15.72 24.53 -16.83
N GLY A 17 -14.81 23.61 -16.52
CA GLY A 17 -14.51 22.30 -17.06
C GLY A 17 -13.01 22.05 -16.79
N ILE A 18 -12.65 21.76 -15.54
CA ILE A 18 -11.38 21.10 -15.19
C ILE A 18 -11.71 20.14 -14.04
N PHE A 19 -12.21 18.95 -14.38
CA PHE A 19 -12.08 17.82 -13.46
C PHE A 19 -10.60 17.48 -13.48
N GLY A 20 -9.89 17.87 -12.43
CA GLY A 20 -8.52 17.43 -12.20
C GLY A 20 -8.49 15.91 -12.26
N SER A 21 -7.81 15.38 -13.26
CA SER A 21 -7.43 13.98 -13.33
C SER A 21 -6.50 13.72 -12.14
N GLY A 22 -7.06 13.36 -11.00
CA GLY A 22 -6.29 12.71 -9.95
C GLY A 22 -5.77 11.42 -10.55
N THR A 23 -4.51 11.41 -10.98
CA THR A 23 -3.80 10.16 -11.23
C THR A 23 -3.75 9.45 -9.88
N GLY A 24 -4.73 8.59 -9.62
CA GLY A 24 -4.68 7.66 -8.51
C GLY A 24 -3.42 6.85 -8.71
N VAL A 25 -2.43 7.03 -7.83
CA VAL A 25 -1.34 6.09 -7.73
C VAL A 25 -1.98 4.79 -7.28
N VAL A 26 -2.22 3.88 -8.23
CA VAL A 26 -2.57 2.51 -7.93
C VAL A 26 -1.30 1.90 -7.34
N GLY A 27 -1.19 1.91 -6.02
CA GLY A 27 -0.22 1.05 -5.35
C GLY A 27 -0.54 -0.39 -5.75
N GLN A 28 0.47 -1.15 -6.17
CA GLN A 28 0.25 -2.57 -6.43
C GLN A 28 -0.06 -3.25 -5.09
N THR A 29 -1.30 -3.71 -4.94
CA THR A 29 -1.66 -4.61 -3.85
C THR A 29 -0.98 -5.94 -4.13
N VAL A 30 -0.04 -6.32 -3.27
CA VAL A 30 0.66 -7.60 -3.36
C VAL A 30 -0.08 -8.60 -2.48
N GLU A 31 -0.67 -9.60 -3.11
CA GLU A 31 -1.24 -10.75 -2.40
C GLU A 31 -0.10 -11.65 -1.95
N PHE A 32 -0.13 -12.08 -0.68
CA PHE A 32 0.87 -12.98 -0.11
C PHE A 32 0.22 -14.04 0.78
N THR A 33 0.82 -15.22 0.80
CA THR A 33 0.46 -16.32 1.70
C THR A 33 1.53 -16.47 2.77
N ASP A 34 1.09 -16.73 4.00
CA ASP A 34 1.94 -17.01 5.15
C ASP A 34 1.74 -18.47 5.58
N THR A 35 2.82 -19.22 5.72
CA THR A 35 2.77 -20.61 6.20
C THR A 35 3.96 -20.88 7.12
N THR A 36 3.70 -21.58 8.22
CA THR A 36 4.75 -22.06 9.13
C THR A 36 4.94 -23.55 8.94
N LEU A 37 6.18 -23.97 8.68
CA LEU A 37 6.56 -25.37 8.55
C LEU A 37 6.65 -26.06 9.92
N GLU A 38 6.70 -27.39 9.93
CA GLU A 38 6.80 -28.19 11.17
C GLU A 38 8.05 -27.89 12.01
N ASN A 39 9.13 -27.45 11.35
CA ASN A 39 10.37 -27.02 12.02
C ASN A 39 10.31 -25.58 12.56
N GLY A 40 9.18 -24.88 12.41
CA GLY A 40 8.99 -23.50 12.85
C GLY A 40 9.46 -22.43 11.85
N LEU A 41 9.95 -22.81 10.65
CA LEU A 41 10.32 -21.83 9.63
C LEU A 41 9.07 -21.19 9.04
N ARG A 42 9.04 -19.85 9.06
CA ARG A 42 7.99 -19.06 8.41
C ARG A 42 8.35 -18.81 6.95
N VAL A 43 7.43 -19.15 6.07
CA VAL A 43 7.54 -18.99 4.62
C VAL A 43 6.47 -18.01 4.16
N ILE A 44 6.90 -16.93 3.51
CA ILE A 44 6.03 -15.95 2.89
C ILE A 44 6.16 -16.10 1.38
N ILE A 45 5.05 -16.30 0.69
CA ILE A 45 5.01 -16.50 -0.77
C ILE A 45 4.14 -15.41 -1.37
N ALA A 46 4.71 -14.62 -2.27
CA ALA A 46 3.98 -13.67 -3.10
C ALA A 46 4.11 -14.12 -4.56
N GLU A 47 3.04 -14.65 -5.13
CA GLU A 47 3.02 -15.16 -6.51
C GLU A 47 2.61 -14.05 -7.47
N ASP A 48 3.40 -13.86 -8.53
CA ASP A 48 3.11 -12.94 -9.63
C ASP A 48 3.32 -13.66 -10.97
N HIS A 49 2.32 -13.59 -11.86
CA HIS A 49 2.32 -14.24 -13.17
C HIS A 49 2.63 -13.27 -14.32
N VAL A 50 3.01 -12.02 -14.03
CA VAL A 50 3.36 -11.03 -15.06
C VAL A 50 4.67 -11.38 -15.77
N ALA A 51 5.65 -11.92 -15.05
CA ALA A 51 6.95 -12.32 -15.60
C ALA A 51 7.48 -13.61 -14.96
N PRO A 52 8.17 -14.50 -15.71
CA PRO A 52 8.72 -15.75 -15.18
C PRO A 52 10.04 -15.52 -14.44
N VAL A 53 10.01 -14.74 -13.36
CA VAL A 53 11.17 -14.41 -12.53
C VAL A 53 10.91 -14.85 -11.10
N ILE A 54 11.95 -15.34 -10.41
CA ILE A 54 11.88 -15.74 -9.01
C ILE A 54 12.90 -14.96 -8.17
N SER A 55 12.52 -14.62 -6.94
CA SER A 55 13.41 -14.04 -5.93
C SER A 55 13.22 -14.79 -4.62
N ILE A 56 14.33 -15.08 -3.94
CA ILE A 56 14.32 -15.82 -2.67
C ILE A 56 15.19 -15.04 -1.69
N ALA A 57 14.64 -14.78 -0.51
CA ALA A 57 15.37 -14.18 0.60
C ALA A 57 15.15 -15.02 1.86
N VAL A 58 16.24 -15.37 2.53
CA VAL A 58 16.22 -16.04 3.82
C VAL A 58 16.68 -15.03 4.86
N ASN A 59 15.77 -14.66 5.76
CA ASN A 59 16.05 -13.70 6.81
C ASN A 59 16.16 -14.43 8.15
N TYR A 60 17.21 -14.12 8.90
CA TYR A 60 17.38 -14.57 10.27
C TYR A 60 17.13 -13.38 11.19
N ASP A 61 16.40 -13.59 12.29
CA ASP A 61 16.19 -12.57 13.32
C ASP A 61 17.44 -12.45 14.22
N VAL A 62 18.58 -12.16 13.61
CA VAL A 62 19.87 -11.99 14.27
C VAL A 62 20.63 -10.85 13.61
N GLY A 63 21.35 -10.06 14.40
CA GLY A 63 22.26 -9.02 13.93
C GLY A 63 23.24 -8.63 15.04
N SER A 64 24.06 -7.58 14.82
CA SER A 64 25.11 -7.18 15.77
C SER A 64 24.62 -6.87 17.18
N ARG A 65 23.33 -6.56 17.37
CA ARG A 65 22.73 -6.38 18.70
C ARG A 65 22.85 -7.63 19.58
N ASN A 66 22.86 -8.81 18.96
CA ASN A 66 22.89 -10.10 19.66
C ASN A 66 24.32 -10.59 19.91
N GLU A 67 25.34 -9.77 19.60
CA GLU A 67 26.74 -10.13 19.81
C GLU A 67 27.14 -10.03 21.29
N ARG A 68 28.07 -10.90 21.68
CA ARG A 68 28.69 -10.84 23.00
C ARG A 68 29.72 -9.71 23.01
N ARG A 69 29.74 -8.93 24.10
CA ARG A 69 30.71 -7.84 24.27
C ARG A 69 32.15 -8.35 24.09
N GLY A 70 32.90 -7.70 23.19
CA GLY A 70 34.27 -8.10 22.83
C GLY A 70 34.37 -9.10 21.68
N LEU A 71 33.24 -9.55 21.12
CA LEU A 71 33.15 -10.39 19.93
C LEU A 71 32.25 -9.70 18.90
N THR A 72 32.74 -8.60 18.31
CA THR A 72 31.99 -7.81 17.34
C THR A 72 32.25 -8.25 15.90
N GLY A 73 31.24 -8.26 15.04
CA GLY A 73 31.37 -8.58 13.61
C GLY A 73 31.19 -10.07 13.27
N PHE A 74 30.50 -10.82 14.12
CA PHE A 74 30.16 -12.24 13.89
C PHE A 74 28.78 -12.41 13.26
N ALA A 75 27.87 -11.47 13.50
CA ALA A 75 26.54 -11.45 12.91
C ALA A 75 26.53 -10.73 11.55
#